data_AF-A0AAW0SQU6-F1
#
_entry.id   AF-A0AAW0SQU6-F1
#
_cell.length_a   1.000
_cell.length_b   1.000
_cell.length_c   1.000
_cell.angle_alpha   90.00
_cell.angle_beta   90.00
_cell.angle_gamma   90.00
#
_symmetry.space_group_name_H-M   'P 1'
#
loop_
_entity.id
_entity.type
_entity.pdbx_description
1 polymer ?
#
loop_
_entity_poly.entity_id
_entity_poly.type
_entity_poly.pdbx_seq_one_letter_code
_entity_poly.pdbx_strand_id
1 'polypeptide(L)'
;MKLWLFFLASLGTLAVTSALRVGPVRLPHNNRFINYTKGASPDNSLLECVHQLDEEEQVATVSWMLWDAGNIVGSFDWHTADPAAATGKLEGVVALDRDDGSLELLDLRHDLSGEYSCAVTLTNGKSIEAGKWEVLVVESISQLSALHRSLSGCTYSSNFSTLATFPKPTVRAGLYSESLGGFYKEIPEAQWLVQKYDNGSYTYSYSNVAFELNADTPVDVSFYVTVGVMKNDSNYIPISSAMDKHIILHQLGCPEPRVEAYQHVEYHRDTITCRGEHKEAEAIVTCKEGFKADGDVEEVLIRCDEITLMWVLENGTPAKREHLQCVIDGASSTASVSTALLCVALVFQKFLLP
;
A
#
# COMPACT_ATOMS: atom_id res chain seq x y z
N MET A 1 -11.29 -8.41 77.34
CA MET A 1 -12.36 -9.07 76.57
C MET A 1 -12.25 -8.58 75.13
N LYS A 2 -12.22 -9.50 74.15
CA LYS A 2 -12.07 -9.31 72.69
C LYS A 2 -10.65 -8.91 72.23
N LEU A 3 -9.80 -9.77 71.64
CA LEU A 3 -9.89 -10.83 70.62
C LEU A 3 -9.50 -10.30 69.22
N TRP A 4 -8.27 -10.68 68.80
CA TRP A 4 -7.78 -11.05 67.47
C TRP A 4 -7.97 -10.09 66.28
N LEU A 5 -6.86 -9.78 65.58
CA LEU A 5 -6.58 -10.32 64.24
C LEU A 5 -5.19 -9.87 63.74
N PHE A 6 -4.26 -10.83 63.67
CA PHE A 6 -3.07 -10.75 62.84
C PHE A 6 -3.51 -10.86 61.37
N PHE A 7 -3.27 -9.83 60.57
CA PHE A 7 -3.27 -9.92 59.11
C PHE A 7 -1.82 -9.95 58.64
N LEU A 8 -1.28 -11.17 58.49
CA LEU A 8 -0.11 -11.43 57.66
C LEU A 8 -0.59 -11.40 56.22
N ALA A 9 -0.45 -10.25 55.56
CA ALA A 9 -0.56 -10.16 54.11
C ALA A 9 0.71 -10.76 53.51
N SER A 10 0.65 -12.05 53.16
CA SER A 10 1.58 -12.65 52.21
C SER A 10 1.35 -12.00 50.84
N LEU A 11 2.07 -10.91 50.55
CA LEU A 11 2.35 -10.51 49.18
C LEU A 11 3.18 -11.64 48.55
N GLY A 12 2.49 -12.59 47.94
CA GLY A 12 3.08 -13.42 46.91
C GLY A 12 3.46 -12.49 45.77
N THR A 13 4.74 -12.11 45.70
CA THR A 13 5.38 -11.72 44.46
C THR A 13 5.17 -12.89 43.50
N LEU A 14 4.20 -12.76 42.60
CA LEU A 14 4.18 -13.51 41.36
C LEU A 14 5.46 -13.11 40.63
N ALA A 15 6.53 -13.88 40.87
CA ALA A 15 7.71 -13.86 40.02
C ALA A 15 7.21 -14.30 38.64
N VAL A 16 7.03 -13.32 37.76
CA VAL A 16 6.95 -13.56 36.32
C VAL A 16 8.35 -14.01 35.94
N THR A 17 8.62 -15.31 36.07
CA THR A 17 9.85 -15.91 35.55
C THR A 17 9.76 -15.80 34.04
N SER A 18 10.57 -14.94 33.44
CA SER A 18 10.55 -14.73 31.99
C SER A 18 11.36 -15.84 31.35
N ALA A 19 10.74 -17.03 31.24
CA ALA A 19 11.37 -18.18 30.62
C ALA A 19 12.00 -17.79 29.27
N LEU A 20 13.31 -18.08 29.08
CA LEU A 20 14.05 -17.97 27.81
C LEU A 20 13.13 -17.97 26.59
N ARG A 21 13.24 -16.95 25.75
CA ARG A 21 12.51 -16.86 24.49
C ARG A 21 13.47 -16.52 23.38
N VAL A 22 13.28 -17.15 22.24
CA VAL A 22 13.99 -16.81 21.00
C VAL A 22 12.95 -16.29 20.02
N GLY A 23 13.18 -15.09 19.51
CA GLY A 23 12.38 -14.45 18.47
C GLY A 23 12.77 -14.95 17.08
N PRO A 24 12.10 -14.45 16.02
CA PRO A 24 12.47 -14.78 14.65
C PRO A 24 13.87 -14.24 14.33
N VAL A 25 14.58 -14.95 13.43
CA VAL A 25 15.80 -14.44 12.80
C VAL A 25 15.48 -13.12 12.11
N ARG A 26 16.32 -12.10 12.31
CA ARG A 26 16.16 -10.79 11.67
C ARG A 26 17.46 -10.29 11.07
N LEU A 27 17.32 -9.45 10.05
CA LEU A 27 18.41 -8.63 9.55
C LEU A 27 18.40 -7.27 10.29
N PRO A 28 19.58 -6.62 10.45
CA PRO A 28 19.68 -5.29 11.03
C PRO A 28 18.86 -4.24 10.29
N HIS A 29 18.58 -3.13 10.97
CA HIS A 29 17.95 -1.93 10.39
C HIS A 29 16.60 -2.18 9.69
N ASN A 30 15.90 -3.25 10.07
CA ASN A 30 14.66 -3.71 9.43
C ASN A 30 14.83 -4.03 7.93
N ASN A 31 16.05 -4.43 7.52
CA ASN A 31 16.30 -4.94 6.18
C ASN A 31 15.42 -6.17 5.93
N ARG A 32 14.85 -6.26 4.71
CA ARG A 32 13.99 -7.40 4.32
C ARG A 32 14.72 -8.50 3.57
N PHE A 33 15.91 -8.19 3.07
CA PHE A 33 16.80 -9.06 2.31
C PHE A 33 18.24 -8.53 2.39
N ILE A 34 19.21 -9.39 2.08
CA ILE A 34 20.63 -9.06 1.95
C ILE A 34 20.87 -8.55 0.52
N ASN A 35 21.41 -7.34 0.36
CA ASN A 35 21.66 -6.80 -0.97
C ASN A 35 23.04 -7.24 -1.48
N TYR A 36 23.07 -8.14 -2.47
CA TYR A 36 24.30 -8.68 -3.05
C TYR A 36 25.23 -7.58 -3.58
N THR A 37 24.66 -6.57 -4.24
CA THR A 37 25.40 -5.46 -4.87
C THR A 37 26.07 -4.54 -3.84
N LYS A 38 25.58 -4.49 -2.59
CA LYS A 38 26.21 -3.73 -1.50
C LYS A 38 27.44 -4.43 -0.90
N GLY A 39 27.62 -5.73 -1.16
CA GLY A 39 28.70 -6.53 -0.57
C GLY A 39 28.45 -6.94 0.88
N ALA A 40 29.32 -7.78 1.42
CA ALA A 40 29.27 -8.24 2.81
C ALA A 40 29.60 -7.09 3.78
N SER A 41 28.77 -6.92 4.80
CA SER A 41 29.03 -6.01 5.93
C SER A 41 28.05 -6.27 7.07
N PRO A 42 28.37 -5.86 8.31
CA PRO A 42 27.44 -5.98 9.43
C PRO A 42 26.08 -5.31 9.18
N ASP A 43 26.03 -4.22 8.41
CA ASP A 43 24.79 -3.50 8.10
C ASP A 43 23.93 -4.18 7.01
N ASN A 44 24.46 -5.15 6.28
CA ASN A 44 23.82 -5.77 5.12
C ASN A 44 23.64 -7.29 5.24
N SER A 45 24.60 -8.00 5.83
CA SER A 45 24.70 -9.46 5.81
C SER A 45 24.88 -10.12 7.18
N LEU A 46 24.54 -9.40 8.26
CA LEU A 46 24.42 -9.95 9.61
C LEU A 46 23.01 -10.53 9.83
N LEU A 47 22.92 -11.72 10.39
CA LEU A 47 21.68 -12.33 10.86
C LEU A 47 21.73 -12.38 12.38
N GLU A 48 20.69 -11.85 13.03
CA GLU A 48 20.59 -11.77 14.47
C GLU A 48 19.63 -12.83 15.03
N CYS A 49 20.09 -13.55 16.05
CA CYS A 49 19.27 -14.48 16.83
C CYS A 49 18.73 -13.75 18.06
N VAL A 50 17.59 -13.08 17.93
CA VAL A 50 17.03 -12.27 19.03
C VAL A 50 16.55 -13.20 20.14
N HIS A 51 17.05 -13.00 21.36
CA HIS A 51 16.63 -13.76 22.52
C HIS A 51 16.47 -12.89 23.76
N GLN A 52 15.65 -13.35 24.70
CA GLN A 52 15.44 -12.72 26.00
C GLN A 52 15.85 -13.71 27.10
N LEU A 53 16.72 -13.24 27.99
CA LEU A 53 17.26 -13.99 29.12
C LEU A 53 16.70 -13.44 30.43
N ASP A 54 16.53 -14.31 31.43
CA ASP A 54 16.35 -13.87 32.81
C ASP A 54 17.67 -13.26 33.37
N GLU A 55 17.61 -12.44 34.43
CA GLU A 55 18.77 -11.69 34.98
C GLU A 55 20.00 -12.54 35.34
N GLU A 56 19.81 -13.83 35.60
CA GLU A 56 20.87 -14.78 35.97
C GLU A 56 21.26 -15.76 34.84
N GLU A 57 20.54 -15.74 33.71
CA GLU A 57 20.80 -16.63 32.59
C GLU A 57 21.93 -16.08 31.70
N GLN A 58 22.83 -16.97 31.26
CA GLN A 58 23.91 -16.64 30.32
C GLN A 58 23.89 -17.60 29.14
N VAL A 59 24.11 -17.07 27.93
CA VAL A 59 24.24 -17.86 26.72
C VAL A 59 25.56 -18.63 26.77
N ALA A 60 25.51 -19.93 26.52
CA ALA A 60 26.68 -20.78 26.34
C ALA A 60 26.99 -21.01 24.86
N THR A 61 25.95 -21.17 24.04
CA THR A 61 26.09 -21.52 22.63
C THR A 61 24.96 -20.93 21.80
N VAL A 62 25.29 -20.48 20.59
CA VAL A 62 24.33 -20.12 19.55
C VAL A 62 24.65 -20.95 18.31
N SER A 63 23.72 -21.82 17.93
CA SER A 63 23.84 -22.70 16.76
C SER A 63 22.95 -22.20 15.63
N TRP A 64 23.53 -21.96 14.47
CA TRP A 64 22.84 -21.56 13.26
C TRP A 64 22.76 -22.72 12.27
N MET A 65 21.61 -22.86 11.62
CA MET A 65 21.38 -23.87 10.60
C MET A 65 20.84 -23.22 9.33
N LEU A 66 21.49 -23.49 8.20
CA LEU A 66 20.99 -23.16 6.87
C LEU A 66 20.31 -24.39 6.27
N TRP A 67 19.05 -24.22 5.88
CA TRP A 67 18.19 -25.25 5.32
C TRP A 67 17.92 -25.00 3.84
N ASP A 68 17.96 -26.07 3.05
CA ASP A 68 17.61 -26.11 1.64
C ASP A 68 16.76 -27.36 1.36
N ALA A 69 15.56 -27.16 0.81
CA ALA A 69 14.58 -28.22 0.55
C ALA A 69 14.38 -29.21 1.73
N GLY A 70 14.36 -28.68 2.96
CA GLY A 70 14.16 -29.47 4.19
C GLY A 70 15.42 -30.15 4.76
N ASN A 71 16.58 -30.00 4.13
CA ASN A 71 17.85 -30.55 4.62
C ASN A 71 18.76 -29.44 5.16
N ILE A 72 19.53 -29.74 6.21
CA ILE A 72 20.60 -28.86 6.68
C ILE A 72 21.75 -28.94 5.68
N VAL A 73 22.10 -27.82 5.06
CA VAL A 73 23.19 -27.70 4.08
C VAL A 73 24.39 -26.91 4.60
N GLY A 74 24.28 -26.33 5.81
CA GLY A 74 25.39 -25.75 6.54
C GLY A 74 25.01 -25.44 7.98
N SER A 75 26.01 -25.45 8.86
CA SER A 75 25.86 -25.05 10.26
C SER A 75 26.94 -24.06 10.67
N PHE A 76 26.65 -23.25 11.68
CA PHE A 76 27.64 -22.43 12.37
C PHE A 76 27.36 -22.47 13.86
N ASP A 77 28.34 -22.92 14.64
CA ASP A 77 28.23 -23.05 16.08
C ASP A 77 29.18 -22.03 16.73
N TRP A 78 28.58 -21.09 17.46
CA TRP A 78 29.28 -20.10 18.27
C TRP A 78 29.24 -20.50 19.73
N HIS A 79 30.38 -20.39 20.42
CA HIS A 79 30.51 -20.72 21.84
C HIS A 79 31.19 -19.57 22.59
N THR A 80 30.84 -19.40 23.87
CA THR A 80 31.50 -18.40 24.73
C THR A 80 32.93 -18.79 25.14
N ALA A 81 33.20 -20.09 25.25
CA ALA A 81 34.47 -20.62 25.77
C ALA A 81 35.34 -21.30 24.70
N ASP A 82 34.75 -21.67 23.56
CA ASP A 82 35.39 -22.46 22.51
C ASP A 82 35.41 -21.69 21.19
N PRO A 83 36.38 -21.95 20.30
CA PRO A 83 36.39 -21.36 18.96
C PRO A 83 35.11 -21.70 18.19
N ALA A 84 34.54 -20.71 17.51
CA ALA A 84 33.40 -20.95 16.64
C ALA A 84 33.80 -21.77 15.41
N ALA A 85 32.87 -22.57 14.89
CA ALA A 85 33.10 -23.41 13.72
C ALA A 85 31.91 -23.36 12.76
N ALA A 86 32.19 -23.43 11.46
CA ALA A 86 31.16 -23.50 10.43
C ALA A 86 31.38 -24.71 9.52
N THR A 87 30.29 -25.26 8.98
CA THR A 87 30.31 -26.43 8.11
C THR A 87 29.45 -26.24 6.87
N GLY A 88 29.71 -27.03 5.83
CA GLY A 88 28.88 -27.07 4.63
C GLY A 88 28.90 -25.74 3.87
N LYS A 89 27.74 -25.24 3.45
CA LYS A 89 27.63 -23.96 2.74
C LYS A 89 28.09 -22.74 3.57
N LEU A 90 28.14 -22.85 4.90
CA LEU A 90 28.60 -21.77 5.77
C LEU A 90 30.11 -21.82 6.05
N GLU A 91 30.79 -22.89 5.64
CA GLU A 91 32.24 -23.02 5.83
C GLU A 91 33.00 -21.96 5.00
N GLY A 92 33.90 -21.24 5.67
CA GLY A 92 34.76 -20.23 5.04
C GLY A 92 34.07 -18.93 4.59
N VAL A 93 32.76 -18.80 4.81
CA VAL A 93 31.98 -17.62 4.39
C VAL A 93 31.37 -16.84 5.55
N VAL A 94 31.65 -17.22 6.80
CA VAL A 94 31.08 -16.60 8.00
C VAL A 94 32.17 -16.09 8.93
N ALA A 95 31.87 -15.04 9.70
CA ALA A 95 32.79 -14.52 10.72
C ALA A 95 32.83 -15.44 11.94
N LEU A 96 34.00 -16.02 12.23
CA LEU A 96 34.20 -16.95 13.35
C LEU A 96 34.68 -16.26 14.64
N ASP A 97 35.05 -14.98 14.56
CA ASP A 97 35.70 -14.21 15.62
C ASP A 97 34.74 -13.25 16.34
N ARG A 98 33.44 -13.33 16.06
CA ARG A 98 32.41 -12.54 16.74
C ARG A 98 32.21 -12.99 18.18
N ASP A 99 31.79 -12.07 19.04
CA ASP A 99 31.57 -12.28 20.48
C ASP A 99 30.08 -12.27 20.88
N ASP A 100 29.16 -12.11 19.93
CA ASP A 100 27.73 -11.92 20.17
C ASP A 100 26.84 -13.08 19.71
N GLY A 101 27.42 -14.12 19.09
CA GLY A 101 26.69 -15.27 18.55
C GLY A 101 25.84 -14.96 17.31
N SER A 102 25.93 -13.76 16.74
CA SER A 102 25.28 -13.42 15.47
C SER A 102 26.02 -14.05 14.28
N LEU A 103 25.30 -14.36 13.21
CA LEU A 103 25.87 -14.94 11.99
C LEU A 103 26.15 -13.82 10.97
N GLU A 104 27.40 -13.47 10.75
CA GLU A 104 27.79 -12.52 9.70
C GLU A 104 28.32 -13.28 8.48
N LEU A 105 27.70 -13.08 7.31
CA LEU A 105 28.20 -13.62 6.05
C LEU A 105 29.26 -12.66 5.46
N LEU A 106 30.50 -13.14 5.32
CA LEU A 106 31.67 -12.42 4.80
C LEU A 106 31.85 -12.55 3.28
N ASP A 107 31.37 -13.65 2.70
CA ASP A 107 31.39 -13.88 1.24
C ASP A 107 29.97 -14.14 0.76
N LEU A 108 29.37 -13.14 0.12
CA LEU A 108 27.99 -13.23 -0.36
C LEU A 108 27.91 -14.08 -1.61
N ARG A 109 27.00 -15.05 -1.58
CA ARG A 109 26.68 -15.92 -2.71
C ARG A 109 25.17 -16.13 -2.77
N HIS A 110 24.65 -16.32 -3.99
CA HIS A 110 23.21 -16.49 -4.23
C HIS A 110 22.65 -17.76 -3.59
N ASP A 111 23.45 -18.81 -3.48
CA ASP A 111 23.09 -20.10 -2.89
C ASP A 111 23.09 -20.12 -1.35
N LEU A 112 23.42 -18.98 -0.72
CA LEU A 112 23.21 -18.70 0.70
C LEU A 112 21.79 -18.15 0.97
N SER A 113 20.99 -17.87 -0.06
CA SER A 113 19.54 -17.69 0.16
C SER A 113 18.93 -19.00 0.64
N GLY A 114 18.04 -18.96 1.63
CA GLY A 114 17.42 -20.15 2.17
C GLY A 114 16.73 -19.91 3.51
N GLU A 115 16.26 -21.00 4.12
CA GLU A 115 15.67 -20.96 5.46
C GLU A 115 16.77 -21.04 6.52
N TYR A 116 16.81 -20.08 7.42
CA TYR A 116 17.73 -20.07 8.56
C TYR A 116 16.96 -20.35 9.85
N SER A 117 17.53 -21.17 10.74
CA SER A 117 17.12 -21.24 12.15
C SER A 117 18.31 -20.99 13.06
N CYS A 118 18.02 -20.53 14.28
CA CYS A 118 19.03 -20.40 15.33
C CYS A 118 18.54 -21.07 16.62
N ALA A 119 19.44 -21.75 17.32
CA ALA A 119 19.19 -22.34 18.63
C ALA A 119 20.10 -21.69 19.66
N VAL A 120 19.50 -21.23 20.77
CA VAL A 120 20.23 -20.64 21.90
C VAL A 120 20.25 -21.64 23.03
N THR A 121 21.45 -22.02 23.45
CA THR A 121 21.66 -22.90 24.60
C THR A 121 22.36 -22.14 25.72
N LEU A 122 21.79 -22.19 26.92
CA LEU A 122 22.30 -21.52 28.11
C LEU A 122 23.29 -22.39 28.87
N THR A 123 24.05 -21.78 29.78
CA THR A 123 25.02 -22.47 30.66
C THR A 123 24.37 -23.51 31.58
N ASN A 124 23.08 -23.36 31.89
CA ASN A 124 22.29 -24.33 32.65
C ASN A 124 21.76 -25.52 31.80
N GLY A 125 22.10 -25.57 30.51
CA GLY A 125 21.71 -26.63 29.58
C GLY A 125 20.33 -26.44 28.92
N LYS A 126 19.56 -25.41 29.29
CA LYS A 126 18.29 -25.09 28.63
C LYS A 126 18.55 -24.61 27.20
N SER A 127 17.80 -25.15 26.24
CA SER A 127 17.95 -24.82 24.83
C SER A 127 16.60 -24.53 24.18
N ILE A 128 16.54 -23.51 23.34
CA ILE A 128 15.36 -23.15 22.55
C ILE A 128 15.80 -22.80 21.14
N GLU A 129 15.06 -23.32 20.16
CA GLU A 129 15.27 -23.04 18.74
C GLU A 129 14.19 -22.08 18.20
N ALA A 130 14.63 -21.09 17.43
CA ALA A 130 13.76 -20.23 16.65
C ALA A 130 13.14 -21.00 15.48
N GLY A 131 11.92 -20.61 15.08
CA GLY A 131 11.35 -21.09 13.83
C GLY A 131 12.22 -20.73 12.63
N LYS A 132 12.13 -21.55 11.58
CA LYS A 132 12.81 -21.29 10.30
C LYS A 132 12.35 -19.97 9.69
N TRP A 133 13.29 -19.23 9.13
CA TRP A 133 13.04 -17.95 8.51
C TRP A 133 13.76 -17.84 7.17
N GLU A 134 13.01 -17.57 6.10
CA GLU A 134 13.58 -17.41 4.78
C GLU A 134 14.35 -16.07 4.66
N VAL A 135 15.65 -16.17 4.39
CA VAL A 135 16.55 -15.05 4.10
C VAL A 135 16.87 -15.07 2.61
N LEU A 136 16.73 -13.90 1.98
CA LEU A 136 16.97 -13.71 0.56
C LEU A 136 18.25 -12.91 0.35
N VAL A 137 19.11 -13.37 -0.57
CA VAL A 137 20.21 -12.59 -1.14
C VAL A 137 19.76 -12.09 -2.50
N VAL A 138 19.59 -10.76 -2.63
CA VAL A 138 19.02 -10.13 -3.82
C VAL A 138 20.06 -9.28 -4.53
N GLU A 139 20.21 -9.48 -5.83
CA GLU A 139 21.00 -8.63 -6.72
C GLU A 139 20.10 -7.75 -7.57
N SER A 140 20.38 -6.45 -7.60
CA SER A 140 19.67 -5.48 -8.44
C SER A 140 20.61 -4.32 -8.79
N ILE A 141 20.98 -4.19 -10.06
CA ILE A 141 21.92 -3.17 -10.55
C ILE A 141 21.20 -1.82 -10.66
N SER A 142 21.41 -0.89 -9.72
CA SER A 142 20.64 0.35 -9.62
C SER A 142 20.79 1.31 -10.81
N GLN A 143 19.87 1.28 -11.78
CA GLN A 143 19.45 2.46 -12.55
C GLN A 143 17.94 2.40 -12.80
N LEU A 144 17.26 3.51 -12.54
CA LEU A 144 15.81 3.64 -12.69
C LEU A 144 15.35 3.21 -14.08
N SER A 145 14.37 2.31 -14.10
CA SER A 145 13.58 1.95 -15.27
C SER A 145 13.14 3.19 -16.04
N ALA A 146 13.41 3.20 -17.35
CA ALA A 146 12.89 4.22 -18.24
C ALA A 146 11.37 4.03 -18.40
N LEU A 147 10.59 4.78 -17.63
CA LEU A 147 9.14 4.85 -17.78
C LEU A 147 8.82 5.99 -18.75
N HIS A 148 8.64 5.66 -20.04
CA HIS A 148 8.18 6.61 -21.07
C HIS A 148 6.65 6.64 -21.11
N ARG A 149 6.07 7.86 -21.18
CA ARG A 149 4.65 8.08 -20.88
C ARG A 149 4.05 9.11 -21.82
N SER A 150 2.82 8.85 -22.26
CA SER A 150 2.01 9.83 -22.99
C SER A 150 0.54 9.66 -22.64
N LEU A 151 -0.14 10.78 -22.40
CA LEU A 151 -1.59 10.85 -22.34
C LEU A 151 -2.09 11.55 -23.60
N SER A 152 -2.79 10.83 -24.46
CA SER A 152 -3.37 11.37 -25.69
C SER A 152 -4.72 10.72 -25.93
N GLY A 153 -5.75 11.53 -26.22
CA GLY A 153 -7.09 11.02 -26.55
C GLY A 153 -7.61 9.97 -25.54
N CYS A 154 -7.55 10.29 -24.24
CA CYS A 154 -7.98 9.40 -23.16
C CYS A 154 -7.24 8.09 -22.98
N THR A 155 -6.10 7.95 -23.65
CA THR A 155 -5.25 6.76 -23.58
C THR A 155 -3.97 7.09 -22.84
N TYR A 156 -3.77 6.43 -21.69
CA TYR A 156 -2.48 6.44 -20.99
C TYR A 156 -1.61 5.31 -21.53
N SER A 157 -0.50 5.66 -22.17
CA SER A 157 0.47 4.68 -22.68
C SER A 157 1.72 4.67 -21.82
N SER A 158 2.22 3.47 -21.50
CA SER A 158 3.46 3.29 -20.77
C SER A 158 4.38 2.25 -21.40
N ASN A 159 5.68 2.42 -21.12
CA ASN A 159 6.73 1.47 -21.42
C ASN A 159 7.55 1.26 -20.14
N PHE A 160 7.98 0.04 -19.86
CA PHE A 160 8.78 -0.23 -18.67
C PHE A 160 9.73 -1.39 -18.90
N SER A 161 10.88 -1.32 -18.23
CA SER A 161 11.81 -2.44 -18.10
C SER A 161 12.38 -2.43 -16.71
N THR A 162 12.37 -3.58 -16.02
CA THR A 162 13.15 -3.76 -14.81
C THR A 162 14.63 -3.84 -15.15
N LEU A 163 15.44 -3.68 -14.11
CA LEU A 163 16.82 -4.12 -14.10
C LEU A 163 16.87 -5.66 -14.01
N ALA A 164 18.03 -6.22 -14.31
CA ALA A 164 18.28 -7.63 -14.07
C ALA A 164 18.26 -7.89 -12.55
N THR A 165 17.37 -8.77 -12.12
CA THR A 165 17.18 -9.11 -10.70
C THR A 165 17.33 -10.61 -10.48
N PHE A 166 18.04 -10.96 -9.41
CA PHE A 166 18.11 -12.31 -8.87
C PHE A 166 17.67 -12.29 -7.39
N PRO A 167 16.87 -13.26 -6.91
CA PRO A 167 16.23 -14.35 -7.67
C PRO A 167 15.15 -13.81 -8.62
N LYS A 168 14.46 -14.70 -9.34
CA LYS A 168 13.39 -14.32 -10.28
C LYS A 168 12.36 -13.42 -9.57
N PRO A 169 12.20 -12.15 -9.98
CA PRO A 169 11.26 -11.26 -9.33
C PRO A 169 9.82 -11.57 -9.76
N THR A 170 8.88 -11.25 -8.88
CA THR A 170 7.49 -11.02 -9.20
C THR A 170 7.32 -9.53 -9.53
N VAL A 171 6.76 -9.24 -10.71
CA VAL A 171 6.55 -7.87 -11.18
C VAL A 171 5.08 -7.65 -11.45
N ARG A 172 4.56 -6.54 -10.93
CA ARG A 172 3.17 -6.12 -11.14
C ARG A 172 3.16 -4.67 -11.57
N ALA A 173 2.33 -4.35 -12.56
CA ALA A 173 2.19 -2.99 -13.06
C ALA A 173 0.77 -2.74 -13.54
N GLY A 174 0.31 -1.50 -13.47
CA GLY A 174 -1.02 -1.13 -13.95
C GLY A 174 -1.58 0.11 -13.30
N LEU A 175 -2.88 0.33 -13.53
CA LEU A 175 -3.67 1.36 -12.87
C LEU A 175 -4.02 0.90 -11.45
N TYR A 176 -3.53 1.63 -10.46
CA TYR A 176 -3.69 1.37 -9.04
C TYR A 176 -4.54 2.45 -8.38
N SER A 177 -5.52 2.04 -7.57
CA SER A 177 -6.40 2.92 -6.81
C SER A 177 -6.19 2.65 -5.32
N GLU A 178 -5.83 3.69 -4.58
CA GLU A 178 -5.64 3.61 -3.12
C GLU A 178 -6.98 3.32 -2.42
N SER A 179 -8.08 3.90 -2.91
CA SER A 179 -9.44 3.71 -2.39
C SER A 179 -9.99 2.29 -2.62
N LEU A 180 -9.60 1.62 -3.70
CA LEU A 180 -9.89 0.20 -3.93
C LEU A 180 -8.91 -0.75 -3.22
N GLY A 181 -7.79 -0.22 -2.70
CA GLY A 181 -6.73 -1.01 -2.05
C GLY A 181 -5.95 -1.92 -3.01
N GLY A 182 -5.90 -1.60 -4.31
CA GLY A 182 -5.30 -2.50 -5.30
C GLY A 182 -5.27 -1.99 -6.73
N PHE A 183 -4.87 -2.88 -7.65
CA PHE A 183 -4.90 -2.61 -9.08
C PHE A 183 -6.34 -2.65 -9.60
N TYR A 184 -6.80 -1.50 -10.10
CA TYR A 184 -8.04 -1.39 -10.87
C TYR A 184 -7.92 -2.10 -12.22
N LYS A 185 -6.79 -1.91 -12.91
CA LYS A 185 -6.43 -2.63 -14.14
C LYS A 185 -4.96 -2.99 -14.10
N GLU A 186 -4.64 -4.28 -14.11
CA GLU A 186 -3.27 -4.80 -14.09
C GLU A 186 -2.83 -5.21 -15.51
N ILE A 187 -1.54 -5.05 -15.81
CA ILE A 187 -0.94 -5.53 -17.06
C ILE A 187 -0.98 -7.05 -17.06
N PRO A 188 -1.63 -7.69 -18.06
CA PRO A 188 -1.70 -9.14 -18.15
C PRO A 188 -0.31 -9.78 -18.26
N GLU A 189 -0.13 -10.96 -17.66
CA GLU A 189 1.13 -11.72 -17.74
C GLU A 189 1.63 -11.92 -19.18
N ALA A 190 0.71 -12.11 -20.13
CA ALA A 190 1.02 -12.31 -21.55
C ALA A 190 1.67 -11.10 -22.25
N GLN A 191 1.58 -9.90 -21.67
CA GLN A 191 2.22 -8.69 -22.22
C GLN A 191 3.65 -8.48 -21.71
N TRP A 192 4.07 -9.26 -20.70
CA TRP A 192 5.43 -9.17 -20.17
C TRP A 192 6.39 -9.98 -21.03
N LEU A 193 7.44 -9.30 -21.48
CA LEU A 193 8.63 -9.91 -22.06
C LEU A 193 9.61 -10.20 -20.92
N VAL A 194 9.89 -11.49 -20.72
CA VAL A 194 10.82 -11.96 -19.70
C VAL A 194 12.10 -12.44 -20.36
N GLN A 195 13.22 -11.83 -20.01
CA GLN A 195 14.54 -12.28 -20.45
C GLN A 195 15.30 -12.86 -19.25
N LYS A 196 15.78 -14.08 -19.42
CA LYS A 196 16.66 -14.76 -18.46
C LYS A 196 18.11 -14.62 -18.93
N TYR A 197 19.01 -14.30 -18.02
CA TYR A 197 20.44 -14.19 -18.27
C TYR A 197 21.19 -15.43 -17.77
N ASP A 198 22.43 -15.61 -18.24
CA ASP A 198 23.27 -16.77 -17.90
C ASP A 198 23.62 -16.84 -16.42
N ASN A 199 23.73 -15.70 -15.73
CA ASN A 199 23.91 -15.62 -14.28
C ASN A 199 22.63 -15.95 -13.48
N GLY A 200 21.55 -16.34 -14.15
CA GLY A 200 20.27 -16.69 -13.53
C GLY A 200 19.36 -15.51 -13.18
N SER A 201 19.80 -14.27 -13.41
CA SER A 201 18.96 -13.08 -13.21
C SER A 201 17.90 -12.93 -14.31
N TYR A 202 16.88 -12.10 -14.05
CA TYR A 202 15.75 -11.87 -14.95
C TYR A 202 15.48 -10.39 -15.14
N THR A 203 15.15 -9.98 -16.36
CA THR A 203 14.48 -8.70 -16.64
C THR A 203 13.05 -8.93 -17.09
N TYR A 204 12.18 -8.00 -16.70
CA TYR A 204 10.79 -7.93 -17.12
C TYR A 204 10.57 -6.62 -17.85
N SER A 205 9.99 -6.68 -19.04
CA SER A 205 9.69 -5.47 -19.80
C SER A 205 8.36 -5.58 -20.52
N TYR A 206 7.77 -4.44 -20.85
CA TYR A 206 6.66 -4.35 -21.80
C TYR A 206 6.83 -3.04 -22.59
N SER A 207 6.20 -2.98 -23.76
CA SER A 207 6.21 -1.79 -24.59
C SER A 207 4.80 -1.42 -25.05
N ASN A 208 4.53 -0.12 -25.05
CA ASN A 208 3.31 0.51 -25.56
C ASN A 208 2.03 -0.13 -25.00
N VAL A 209 2.02 -0.40 -23.69
CA VAL A 209 0.79 -0.84 -23.02
C VAL A 209 -0.08 0.39 -22.78
N ALA A 210 -1.32 0.29 -23.24
CA ALA A 210 -2.28 1.38 -23.24
C ALA A 210 -3.45 1.08 -22.29
N PHE A 211 -3.88 2.10 -21.56
CA PHE A 211 -5.07 2.07 -20.72
C PHE A 211 -6.02 3.17 -21.16
N GLU A 212 -7.23 2.77 -21.55
CA GLU A 212 -8.32 3.72 -21.77
C GLU A 212 -8.86 4.20 -20.42
N LEU A 213 -8.88 5.52 -20.27
CA LEU A 213 -9.48 6.23 -19.15
C LEU A 213 -10.90 6.65 -19.55
N ASN A 214 -11.86 6.35 -18.71
CA ASN A 214 -13.28 6.64 -18.92
C ASN A 214 -13.97 7.01 -17.60
N ALA A 215 -15.29 7.25 -17.65
CA ALA A 215 -16.11 7.57 -16.47
C ALA A 215 -16.07 6.47 -15.38
N ASP A 216 -15.86 5.21 -15.75
CA ASP A 216 -15.77 4.07 -14.81
C ASP A 216 -14.39 3.90 -14.17
N THR A 217 -13.41 4.69 -14.60
CA THR A 217 -12.06 4.64 -14.02
C THR A 217 -12.10 5.36 -12.67
N PRO A 218 -11.53 4.82 -11.58
CA PRO A 218 -11.46 5.53 -10.31
C PRO A 218 -10.71 6.87 -10.42
N VAL A 219 -11.16 7.87 -9.65
CA VAL A 219 -10.60 9.24 -9.70
C VAL A 219 -9.18 9.32 -9.12
N ASP A 220 -8.85 8.42 -8.20
CA ASP A 220 -7.56 8.34 -7.50
C ASP A 220 -6.57 7.40 -8.20
N VAL A 221 -6.86 6.96 -9.43
CA VAL A 221 -5.98 6.05 -10.17
C VAL A 221 -4.63 6.70 -10.45
N SER A 222 -3.58 5.99 -10.07
CA SER A 222 -2.19 6.24 -10.44
C SER A 222 -1.67 5.06 -11.26
N PHE A 223 -0.62 5.26 -12.05
CA PHE A 223 0.10 4.13 -12.62
C PHE A 223 1.14 3.65 -11.60
N TYR A 224 1.06 2.39 -11.19
CA TYR A 224 1.94 1.81 -10.18
C TYR A 224 2.70 0.62 -10.76
N VAL A 225 3.98 0.51 -10.42
CA VAL A 225 4.81 -0.65 -10.71
C VAL A 225 5.51 -1.08 -9.44
N THR A 226 5.50 -2.38 -9.17
CA THR A 226 6.22 -2.99 -8.06
C THR A 226 7.02 -4.19 -8.54
N VAL A 227 8.27 -4.26 -8.10
CA VAL A 227 9.21 -5.34 -8.36
C VAL A 227 9.64 -5.88 -7.01
N GLY A 228 9.49 -7.17 -6.80
CA GLY A 228 9.80 -7.82 -5.53
C GLY A 228 9.99 -9.31 -5.68
N VAL A 229 10.24 -9.99 -4.59
CA VAL A 229 10.36 -11.46 -4.56
C VAL A 229 9.24 -11.99 -3.69
N MET A 230 8.52 -13.00 -4.20
CA MET A 230 7.56 -13.75 -3.42
C MET A 230 8.32 -14.82 -2.64
N LYS A 231 8.24 -14.78 -1.32
CA LYS A 231 8.74 -15.84 -0.43
C LYS A 231 7.87 -17.10 -0.52
N ASN A 232 8.38 -18.21 0.01
CA ASN A 232 7.65 -19.48 0.03
C ASN A 232 6.37 -19.42 0.88
N ASP A 233 6.33 -18.53 1.88
CA ASP A 233 5.16 -18.24 2.71
C ASP A 233 4.15 -17.29 2.05
N SER A 234 4.33 -16.97 0.76
CA SER A 234 3.54 -15.97 0.00
C SER A 234 3.67 -14.53 0.52
N ASN A 235 4.71 -14.24 1.31
CA ASN A 235 5.03 -12.87 1.71
C ASN A 235 5.78 -12.16 0.58
N TYR A 236 5.25 -11.04 0.11
CA TYR A 236 5.85 -10.23 -0.94
C TYR A 236 6.89 -9.27 -0.36
N ILE A 237 8.14 -9.43 -0.79
CA ILE A 237 9.25 -8.55 -0.40
C ILE A 237 9.50 -7.52 -1.52
N PRO A 238 9.08 -6.26 -1.36
CA PRO A 238 9.34 -5.23 -2.36
C PRO A 238 10.84 -4.92 -2.43
N ILE A 239 11.39 -4.96 -3.64
CA ILE A 239 12.76 -4.52 -3.94
C ILE A 239 12.74 -3.07 -4.43
N SER A 240 11.82 -2.77 -5.35
CA SER A 240 11.61 -1.41 -5.86
C SER A 240 10.16 -1.20 -6.23
N SER A 241 9.73 0.07 -6.18
CA SER A 241 8.42 0.45 -6.68
C SER A 241 8.45 1.87 -7.22
N ALA A 242 7.57 2.15 -8.17
CA ALA A 242 7.40 3.46 -8.77
C ALA A 242 5.92 3.74 -8.92
N MET A 243 5.48 4.93 -8.51
CA MET A 243 4.11 5.39 -8.65
C MET A 243 4.07 6.69 -9.42
N ASP A 244 3.17 6.78 -10.39
CA ASP A 244 2.92 7.95 -11.21
C ASP A 244 1.49 8.45 -11.03
N LYS A 245 1.37 9.61 -10.39
CA LYS A 245 0.10 10.29 -10.13
C LYS A 245 -0.31 11.25 -11.25
N HIS A 246 0.42 11.30 -12.38
CA HIS A 246 0.12 12.19 -13.50
C HIS A 246 -1.28 11.96 -14.10
N ILE A 247 -1.78 10.72 -14.07
CA ILE A 247 -3.15 10.37 -14.49
C ILE A 247 -4.21 11.16 -13.70
N ILE A 248 -3.97 11.37 -12.40
CA ILE A 248 -4.89 12.08 -11.51
C ILE A 248 -4.98 13.56 -11.92
N LEU A 249 -3.84 14.20 -12.18
CA LEU A 249 -3.78 15.65 -12.34
C LEU A 249 -4.38 16.16 -13.66
N HIS A 250 -4.40 15.34 -14.71
CA HIS A 250 -4.83 15.79 -16.04
C HIS A 250 -6.27 15.44 -16.42
N GLN A 251 -6.98 14.70 -15.56
CA GLN A 251 -8.28 14.12 -15.88
C GLN A 251 -9.40 14.49 -14.92
N LEU A 252 -9.15 15.43 -14.01
CA LEU A 252 -10.19 15.98 -13.14
C LEU A 252 -10.81 17.21 -13.78
N GLY A 253 -12.13 17.31 -13.69
CA GLY A 253 -12.94 18.46 -14.07
C GLY A 253 -14.07 18.67 -13.06
N CYS A 254 -14.93 19.64 -13.33
CA CYS A 254 -16.14 19.82 -12.55
C CYS A 254 -17.16 18.74 -12.91
N PRO A 255 -17.83 18.11 -11.91
CA PRO A 255 -18.96 17.23 -12.18
C PRO A 255 -20.10 18.03 -12.82
N GLU A 256 -21.14 17.39 -13.36
CA GLU A 256 -22.32 18.12 -13.85
C GLU A 256 -22.84 19.13 -12.81
N PRO A 257 -23.18 20.38 -13.19
CA PRO A 257 -23.72 21.36 -12.27
C PRO A 257 -25.00 20.83 -11.64
N ARG A 258 -25.07 20.93 -10.31
CA ARG A 258 -26.30 20.61 -9.58
C ARG A 258 -27.30 21.74 -9.80
N VAL A 259 -28.27 21.52 -10.69
CA VAL A 259 -29.37 22.43 -10.94
C VAL A 259 -30.65 21.99 -10.25
N GLU A 260 -31.50 22.97 -9.92
CA GLU A 260 -32.80 22.77 -9.32
C GLU A 260 -33.83 22.24 -10.33
N ALA A 261 -35.00 21.81 -9.83
CA ALA A 261 -36.10 21.42 -10.69
C ALA A 261 -36.45 22.56 -11.66
N TYR A 262 -36.72 22.19 -12.92
CA TYR A 262 -37.08 23.12 -13.99
C TYR A 262 -36.00 24.10 -14.43
N GLN A 263 -34.75 23.86 -14.07
CA GLN A 263 -33.60 24.54 -14.65
C GLN A 263 -32.98 23.74 -15.79
N HIS A 264 -32.42 24.44 -16.77
CA HIS A 264 -31.66 23.93 -17.89
C HIS A 264 -30.24 24.47 -17.83
N VAL A 265 -29.27 23.67 -18.27
CA VAL A 265 -27.87 24.09 -18.37
C VAL A 265 -27.49 24.08 -19.85
N GLU A 266 -27.04 25.22 -20.34
CA GLU A 266 -26.39 25.34 -21.65
C GLU A 266 -24.88 25.51 -21.43
N TYR A 267 -24.07 24.64 -22.02
CA TYR A 267 -22.61 24.69 -21.88
C TYR A 267 -21.97 25.46 -23.04
N HIS A 268 -21.00 26.31 -22.72
CA HIS A 268 -20.16 27.04 -23.66
C HIS A 268 -18.68 26.74 -23.38
N ARG A 269 -17.88 26.66 -24.45
CA ARG A 269 -16.44 26.34 -24.38
C ARG A 269 -16.13 25.06 -23.59
N ASP A 270 -17.02 24.09 -23.69
CA ASP A 270 -16.97 22.88 -22.88
C ASP A 270 -15.93 21.89 -23.42
N THR A 271 -14.86 21.69 -22.63
CA THR A 271 -13.90 20.61 -22.89
C THR A 271 -14.20 19.48 -21.93
N ILE A 272 -14.60 18.32 -22.44
CA ILE A 272 -14.91 17.17 -21.59
C ILE A 272 -13.63 16.39 -21.28
N THR A 273 -13.39 16.07 -20.01
CA THR A 273 -12.34 15.14 -19.59
C THR A 273 -12.69 13.72 -20.03
N CYS A 274 -11.74 12.81 -19.99
CA CYS A 274 -11.99 11.41 -20.34
C CYS A 274 -12.99 10.74 -19.39
N ARG A 275 -13.22 11.34 -18.22
CA ARG A 275 -14.17 10.86 -17.21
C ARG A 275 -15.58 11.38 -17.43
N GLY A 276 -15.80 12.23 -18.44
CA GLY A 276 -17.08 12.90 -18.67
C GLY A 276 -17.29 14.16 -17.84
N GLU A 277 -16.25 14.65 -17.15
CA GLU A 277 -16.32 15.87 -16.35
C GLU A 277 -16.01 17.09 -17.21
N HIS A 278 -16.48 18.27 -16.81
CA HIS A 278 -16.30 19.50 -17.55
C HIS A 278 -14.97 20.17 -17.17
N LYS A 279 -14.17 20.53 -18.17
CA LYS A 279 -12.89 21.22 -18.02
C LYS A 279 -12.92 22.50 -18.84
N GLU A 280 -12.41 23.59 -18.26
CA GLU A 280 -12.37 24.91 -18.92
C GLU A 280 -13.76 25.37 -19.43
N ALA A 281 -14.83 24.86 -18.81
CA ALA A 281 -16.20 25.08 -19.26
C ALA A 281 -16.85 26.29 -18.60
N GLU A 282 -17.62 27.02 -19.39
CA GLU A 282 -18.59 28.02 -18.96
C GLU A 282 -19.99 27.41 -19.16
N ALA A 283 -20.94 27.69 -18.29
CA ALA A 283 -22.31 27.24 -18.48
C ALA A 283 -23.30 28.32 -18.03
N ILE A 284 -24.40 28.42 -18.76
CA ILE A 284 -25.52 29.29 -18.43
C ILE A 284 -26.64 28.41 -17.89
N VAL A 285 -27.07 28.70 -16.68
CA VAL A 285 -28.26 28.08 -16.07
C VAL A 285 -29.45 28.98 -16.34
N THR A 286 -30.48 28.46 -17.00
CA THR A 286 -31.73 29.14 -17.32
C THR A 286 -32.94 28.30 -16.87
N CYS A 287 -34.15 28.86 -16.96
CA CYS A 287 -35.37 28.07 -16.76
C CYS A 287 -35.70 27.22 -18.00
N LYS A 288 -36.14 25.97 -17.78
CA LYS A 288 -36.63 25.08 -18.85
C LYS A 288 -37.82 25.72 -19.57
N GLU A 289 -38.02 25.32 -20.82
CA GLU A 289 -39.20 25.72 -21.59
C GLU A 289 -40.50 25.46 -20.81
N GLY A 290 -41.37 26.48 -20.73
CA GLY A 290 -42.61 26.46 -19.93
C GLY A 290 -42.47 26.97 -18.49
N PHE A 291 -41.27 27.37 -18.07
CA PHE A 291 -40.99 27.97 -16.76
C PHE A 291 -40.31 29.33 -16.94
N LYS A 292 -40.51 30.23 -15.96
CA LYS A 292 -39.89 31.55 -15.92
C LYS A 292 -39.15 31.77 -14.61
N ALA A 293 -38.19 32.69 -14.61
CA ALA A 293 -37.52 33.11 -13.39
C ALA A 293 -38.49 33.78 -12.42
N ASP A 294 -38.39 33.45 -11.14
CA ASP A 294 -39.06 34.13 -10.03
C ASP A 294 -38.09 35.13 -9.40
N GLY A 295 -38.12 36.37 -9.90
CA GLY A 295 -37.25 37.47 -9.47
C GLY A 295 -36.54 38.18 -10.62
N ASP A 296 -35.49 38.92 -10.29
CA ASP A 296 -34.74 39.78 -11.24
C ASP A 296 -33.59 39.05 -11.96
N VAL A 297 -33.36 37.77 -11.65
CA VAL A 297 -32.27 36.98 -12.24
C VAL A 297 -32.85 35.99 -13.25
N GLU A 298 -32.68 36.27 -14.54
CA GLU A 298 -33.20 35.43 -15.62
C GLU A 298 -32.25 34.28 -16.00
N GLU A 299 -30.94 34.47 -15.77
CA GLU A 299 -29.90 33.50 -16.07
C GLU A 299 -28.75 33.60 -15.08
N VAL A 300 -28.02 32.48 -14.90
CA VAL A 300 -26.84 32.42 -14.03
C VAL A 300 -25.66 31.86 -14.80
N LEU A 301 -24.63 32.68 -14.98
CA LEU A 301 -23.37 32.24 -15.57
C LEU A 301 -22.47 31.60 -14.51
N ILE A 302 -22.12 30.35 -14.73
CA ILE A 302 -21.17 29.58 -13.93
C ILE A 302 -19.96 29.17 -14.76
N ARG A 303 -18.82 29.04 -14.10
CA ARG A 303 -17.56 28.56 -14.68
C ARG A 303 -17.01 27.44 -13.83
N CYS A 304 -16.42 26.43 -14.48
CA CYS A 304 -15.66 25.42 -13.78
C CYS A 304 -14.33 26.01 -13.29
N ASP A 305 -14.11 26.05 -11.98
CA ASP A 305 -12.82 26.43 -11.40
C ASP A 305 -11.86 25.23 -11.40
N GLU A 306 -10.76 25.34 -12.14
CA GLU A 306 -9.77 24.27 -12.30
C GLU A 306 -8.99 23.97 -11.01
N ILE A 307 -8.98 24.89 -10.06
CA ILE A 307 -8.26 24.70 -8.78
C ILE A 307 -9.14 23.93 -7.80
N THR A 308 -10.38 24.37 -7.61
CA THR A 308 -11.29 23.73 -6.65
C THR A 308 -12.11 22.58 -7.25
N LEU A 309 -12.14 22.45 -8.58
CA LEU A 309 -12.95 21.48 -9.33
C LEU A 309 -14.45 21.62 -9.01
N MET A 310 -14.89 22.86 -8.80
CA MET A 310 -16.27 23.22 -8.51
C MET A 310 -16.80 24.28 -9.47
N TRP A 311 -18.10 24.26 -9.70
CA TRP A 311 -18.80 25.33 -10.38
C TRP A 311 -18.88 26.57 -9.49
N VAL A 312 -18.29 27.66 -9.96
CA VAL A 312 -18.34 28.97 -9.33
C VAL A 312 -19.10 29.93 -10.23
N LEU A 313 -19.77 30.92 -9.64
CA LEU A 313 -20.25 32.08 -10.38
C LEU A 313 -19.07 32.82 -11.02
N GLU A 314 -19.32 33.56 -12.10
CA GLU A 314 -18.29 34.36 -12.78
C GLU A 314 -17.51 35.29 -11.81
N ASN A 315 -18.14 35.73 -10.72
CA ASN A 315 -17.51 36.55 -9.68
C ASN A 315 -16.61 35.78 -8.69
N GLY A 316 -16.40 34.48 -8.89
CA GLY A 316 -15.55 33.62 -8.07
C GLY A 316 -16.20 33.08 -6.79
N THR A 317 -17.52 33.26 -6.60
CA THR A 317 -18.24 32.67 -5.45
C THR A 317 -18.85 31.32 -5.81
N PRO A 318 -18.86 30.31 -4.92
CA PRO A 318 -19.51 29.03 -5.20
C PRO A 318 -20.98 29.21 -5.60
N ALA A 319 -21.42 28.52 -6.65
CA ALA A 319 -22.80 28.59 -7.10
C ALA A 319 -23.74 28.02 -6.02
N LYS A 320 -24.81 28.77 -5.68
CA LYS A 320 -25.82 28.37 -4.71
C LYS A 320 -27.20 28.27 -5.37
N ARG A 321 -28.08 27.49 -4.74
CA ARG A 321 -29.47 27.23 -5.16
C ARG A 321 -30.34 28.48 -5.25
N GLU A 322 -29.97 29.54 -4.54
CA GLU A 322 -30.76 30.77 -4.39
C GLU A 322 -30.60 31.77 -5.54
N HIS A 323 -29.68 31.53 -6.49
CA HIS A 323 -29.37 32.50 -7.55
C HIS A 323 -30.34 32.47 -8.73
N LEU A 324 -31.11 31.40 -8.94
CA LEU A 324 -32.17 31.32 -9.95
C LEU A 324 -33.29 30.43 -9.42
N GLN A 325 -34.53 30.91 -9.43
CA GLN A 325 -35.71 30.11 -9.07
C GLN A 325 -36.65 30.07 -10.27
N CYS A 326 -37.10 28.88 -10.68
CA CYS A 326 -37.96 28.72 -11.85
C CYS A 326 -39.38 28.33 -11.43
N VAL A 327 -40.36 29.12 -11.85
CA VAL A 327 -41.79 28.91 -11.57
C VAL A 327 -42.57 28.69 -12.86
N ILE A 328 -43.73 28.04 -12.76
CA ILE A 328 -44.58 27.77 -13.92
C ILE A 328 -45.07 29.08 -14.52
N ASP A 329 -44.88 29.25 -15.83
CA ASP A 329 -45.33 30.44 -16.53
C ASP A 329 -46.87 30.45 -16.56
N GLY A 330 -47.48 31.34 -15.77
CA GLY A 330 -48.94 31.40 -15.55
C GLY A 330 -49.38 31.32 -14.08
N ALA A 331 -48.49 31.03 -13.13
CA ALA A 331 -48.76 31.24 -11.71
C ALA A 331 -48.59 32.74 -11.36
N SER A 332 -49.54 33.58 -11.78
CA SER A 332 -49.60 34.95 -11.29
C SER A 332 -49.77 34.94 -9.77
N SER A 333 -48.86 35.62 -9.09
CA SER A 333 -48.85 35.92 -7.67
C SER A 333 -50.17 36.53 -7.18
N THR A 334 -51.08 35.68 -6.69
CA THR A 334 -52.05 36.01 -5.64
C THR A 334 -52.18 34.83 -4.69
N ALA A 335 -51.17 34.63 -3.84
CA ALA A 335 -51.34 33.88 -2.60
C ALA A 335 -50.24 34.30 -1.61
N SER A 336 -50.29 35.54 -1.13
CA SER A 336 -49.61 35.86 0.12
C SER A 336 -50.40 35.27 1.30
N VAL A 337 -49.77 34.32 1.98
CA VAL A 337 -49.89 34.02 3.43
C VAL A 337 -51.32 33.82 3.99
N SER A 338 -51.66 32.57 4.28
CA SER A 338 -52.34 32.23 5.54
C SER A 338 -52.07 30.77 5.92
N THR A 339 -51.34 30.63 7.02
CA THR A 339 -51.33 29.47 7.92
C THR A 339 -52.73 28.90 8.16
N ALA A 340 -52.91 27.60 7.92
CA ALA A 340 -53.78 26.69 8.66
C ALA A 340 -53.31 25.25 8.33
N LEU A 341 -52.57 24.59 9.22
CA LEU A 341 -53.09 23.61 10.18
C LEU A 341 -54.18 22.67 9.61
N LEU A 342 -53.90 21.37 9.79
CA LEU A 342 -54.78 20.20 9.83
C LEU A 342 -54.88 19.27 8.60
N CYS A 343 -54.46 18.03 8.90
CA CYS A 343 -55.09 16.75 8.54
C CYS A 343 -54.78 16.12 7.18
N VAL A 344 -53.77 15.24 7.17
CA VAL A 344 -54.03 13.84 6.80
C VAL A 344 -53.29 12.92 7.79
N ALA A 345 -54.03 12.52 8.83
CA ALA A 345 -53.82 11.25 9.50
C ALA A 345 -54.68 10.18 8.79
N LEU A 346 -54.23 8.92 8.86
CA LEU A 346 -54.81 7.67 8.29
C LEU A 346 -54.34 7.43 6.84
N VAL A 347 -53.53 6.41 6.53
CA VAL A 347 -53.73 4.99 6.90
C VAL A 347 -52.40 4.31 7.20
N PHE A 348 -52.14 4.00 8.47
CA PHE A 348 -51.30 2.88 8.88
C PHE A 348 -52.21 1.88 9.58
N GLN A 349 -52.67 0.86 8.84
CA GLN A 349 -53.19 -0.35 9.46
C GLN A 349 -53.10 -1.53 8.50
N LYS A 350 -51.92 -2.17 8.44
CA LYS A 350 -51.78 -3.64 8.42
C LYS A 350 -50.31 -4.04 8.50
N PHE A 351 -50.10 -5.17 9.18
CA PHE A 351 -48.84 -5.88 9.44
C PHE A 351 -47.97 -5.35 10.58
N LEU A 352 -48.25 -5.89 11.79
CA LEU A 352 -47.27 -6.69 12.53
C LEU A 352 -48.05 -7.62 13.50
N LEU A 353 -48.07 -8.90 13.16
CA LEU A 353 -48.20 -10.02 14.10
C LEU A 353 -46.83 -10.19 14.80
N PRO A 354 -46.75 -10.86 15.97
CA PRO A 354 -45.66 -11.80 16.21
C PRO A 354 -45.80 -13.06 15.34
#